data_AF-A0A932A3H8-F1
#
_entry.id   AF-A0A932A3H8-F1
#
_cell.length_a   1.000
_cell.length_b   1.000
_cell.length_c   1.000
_cell.angle_alpha   90.00
_cell.angle_beta   90.00
_cell.angle_gamma   90.00
#
_symmetry.space_group_name_H-M   'P 1'
#
loop_
_entity.id
_entity.type
_entity.pdbx_description
1 polymer ?
#
loop_
_entity_poly.entity_id
_entity_poly.type
_entity_poly.pdbx_seq_one_letter_code
_entity_poly.pdbx_strand_id
1 'polypeptide(L)' 'MQNKENAISHLRTHATYPASREELVAHCNNLSDFSDKDKKEFSEKLPEGTYNSADDVIEALGW' A
#
# COMPACT_ATOMS: atom_id res chain seq x y z
N MET A 1 -4.41 9.86 -1.17
CA MET A 1 -3.08 9.78 -0.58
C MET A 1 -2.31 10.96 -1.16
N GLN A 2 -1.69 11.78 -0.32
CA GLN A 2 -0.97 12.98 -0.76
C GLN A 2 0.34 12.59 -1.48
N ASN A 3 1.01 11.54 -1.02
CA ASN A 3 2.28 11.04 -1.57
C ASN A 3 2.12 9.73 -2.39
N LYS A 4 1.23 9.74 -3.39
CA LYS A 4 0.94 8.54 -4.22
C LYS A 4 2.19 7.94 -4.88
N GLU A 5 3.07 8.79 -5.41
CA GLU A 5 4.26 8.35 -6.15
C GLU A 5 5.26 7.65 -5.22
N ASN A 6 5.41 8.17 -3.99
CA ASN A 6 6.26 7.52 -3.01
C ASN A 6 5.65 6.18 -2.54
N ALA A 7 4.32 6.10 -2.38
CA ALA A 7 3.66 4.85 -2.05
C ALA A 7 3.85 3.78 -3.13
N ILE A 8 3.71 4.16 -4.41
CA ILE A 8 3.99 3.28 -5.55
C ILE A 8 5.43 2.79 -5.53
N SER A 9 6.40 3.69 -5.26
CA SER A 9 7.81 3.33 -5.13
C SER A 9 8.01 2.29 -4.02
N HIS A 10 7.51 2.55 -2.81
CA HIS A 10 7.60 1.63 -1.67
C HIS A 10 6.96 0.27 -1.96
N LEU A 11 5.79 0.25 -2.61
CA LEU A 11 5.15 -0.98 -3.02
C LEU A 11 6.01 -1.76 -4.03
N ARG A 12 6.75 -1.09 -4.92
CA ARG A 12 7.57 -1.76 -5.94
C ARG A 12 8.95 -2.20 -5.45
N THR A 13 9.54 -1.50 -4.50
CA THR A 13 10.94 -1.73 -4.07
C THR A 13 11.08 -2.37 -2.70
N HIS A 14 10.11 -2.17 -1.80
CA HIS A 14 10.21 -2.55 -0.39
C HIS A 14 9.17 -3.58 0.05
N ALA A 15 7.99 -3.60 -0.58
CA ALA A 15 7.01 -4.63 -0.30
C ALA A 15 7.43 -5.98 -0.92
N THR A 16 7.27 -7.05 -0.15
CA THR A 16 7.49 -8.42 -0.60
C THR A 16 6.17 -9.02 -1.00
N TYR A 17 6.10 -9.71 -2.14
CA TYR A 17 4.88 -10.33 -2.65
C TYR A 17 5.05 -11.86 -2.80
N PRO A 18 3.96 -12.65 -2.70
CA PRO A 18 2.59 -12.23 -2.44
C PRO A 18 2.38 -11.68 -1.02
N ALA A 19 1.54 -10.65 -0.88
CA ALA A 19 1.23 -10.01 0.40
C ALA A 19 -0.28 -9.80 0.56
N SER A 20 -0.76 -10.01 1.78
CA SER A 20 -2.17 -9.77 2.13
C SER A 20 -2.44 -8.29 2.38
N ARG A 21 -3.70 -7.84 2.26
CA ARG A 21 -4.11 -6.47 2.65
C ARG A 21 -3.57 -6.10 4.04
N GLU A 22 -3.71 -6.99 5.01
CA GLU A 22 -3.23 -6.77 6.39
C GLU A 22 -1.73 -6.56 6.45
N GLU A 23 -0.94 -7.34 5.70
CA GLU A 23 0.51 -7.21 5.63
C GLU A 23 0.94 -5.90 4.99
N LEU A 24 0.28 -5.51 3.89
CA LEU A 24 0.54 -4.24 3.21
C LEU A 24 0.16 -3.04 4.08
N VAL A 25 -0.97 -3.11 4.80
CA VAL A 25 -1.40 -2.07 5.73
C VAL A 25 -0.46 -2.00 6.93
N ALA A 26 -0.03 -3.14 7.49
CA ALA A 26 0.95 -3.17 8.57
C ALA A 26 2.31 -2.60 8.12
N HIS A 27 2.74 -2.93 6.91
CA HIS A 27 3.95 -2.38 6.29
C HIS A 27 3.81 -0.86 6.13
N CYS A 28 2.72 -0.38 5.52
CA CYS A 28 2.43 1.04 5.34
C CYS A 28 2.38 1.80 6.69
N ASN A 29 1.78 1.20 7.72
CA ASN A 29 1.72 1.81 9.06
C ASN A 29 3.09 1.99 9.71
N ASN A 30 4.05 1.12 9.42
CA ASN A 30 5.43 1.21 9.91
C ASN A 30 6.29 2.24 9.16
N LEU A 31 5.80 2.77 8.03
CA LEU A 31 6.53 3.81 7.29
C LEU A 31 6.34 5.16 7.97
N SER A 32 7.44 5.77 8.42
CA SER A 32 7.43 7.13 8.97
C SER A 32 7.28 8.23 7.91
N ASP A 33 7.39 7.87 6.62
CA ASP A 33 7.28 8.79 5.49
C ASP A 33 5.81 9.19 5.19
N PHE A 34 4.84 8.37 5.62
CA PHE A 34 3.42 8.61 5.39
C PHE A 34 2.73 9.17 6.64
N SER A 35 1.85 10.15 6.43
CA SER A 35 1.00 10.68 7.49
C SER A 35 -0.08 9.67 7.90
N ASP A 36 -0.64 9.79 9.10
CA ASP A 36 -1.76 8.94 9.55
C ASP A 36 -2.96 8.98 8.59
N LYS A 37 -3.20 10.14 7.96
CA LYS A 37 -4.22 10.29 6.94
C LYS A 37 -3.95 9.42 5.70
N ASP A 38 -2.70 9.36 5.24
CA ASP A 38 -2.31 8.55 4.09
C ASP A 38 -2.42 7.05 4.40
N LYS A 39 -1.95 6.65 5.58
CA LYS A 39 -2.06 5.28 6.10
C LYS A 39 -3.52 4.84 6.22
N LYS A 40 -4.38 5.72 6.72
CA LYS A 40 -5.81 5.47 6.82
C LYS A 40 -6.46 5.37 5.44
N GLU A 41 -6.17 6.29 4.53
CA GLU A 41 -6.71 6.24 3.18
C GLU A 41 -6.26 4.97 2.43
N PHE A 42 -5.01 4.52 2.61
CA PHE A 42 -4.51 3.26 2.06
C PHE A 42 -5.33 2.07 2.56
N SER A 43 -5.49 1.96 3.87
CA SER A 43 -6.21 0.85 4.49
C SER A 43 -7.70 0.85 4.19
N GLU A 44 -8.32 2.02 4.05
CA GLU A 44 -9.74 2.15 3.68
C GLU A 44 -9.99 1.84 2.19
N LYS A 45 -9.06 2.21 1.30
CA LYS A 45 -9.21 1.98 -0.14
C LYS A 45 -8.76 0.61 -0.60
N LEU A 46 -7.75 0.02 0.03
CA LEU A 46 -7.22 -1.28 -0.38
C LEU A 46 -8.23 -2.37 -0.02
N PRO A 47 -8.83 -3.07 -1.00
CA PRO A 47 -9.78 -4.14 -0.73
C PRO A 47 -9.11 -5.33 -0.02
N GLU A 48 -9.92 -6.16 0.61
CA GLU A 48 -9.43 -7.42 1.17
C GLU A 48 -9.00 -8.36 0.05
N GLY A 49 -7.82 -8.96 0.20
CA GLY A 49 -7.25 -9.82 -0.81
C GLY A 49 -5.77 -10.09 -0.58
N THR A 50 -5.22 -10.96 -1.43
CA THR A 50 -3.78 -11.23 -1.53
C THR A 50 -3.31 -10.71 -2.86
N TYR A 51 -2.31 -9.83 -2.79
CA TYR A 51 -1.73 -9.14 -3.93
C TYR A 51 -0.45 -9.83 -4.33
N ASN A 52 -0.33 -10.17 -5.61
CA ASN A 52 0.84 -10.90 -6.13
C ASN A 52 1.99 -9.97 -6.52
N SER A 53 1.74 -8.68 -6.65
CA SER A 53 2.70 -7.67 -7.09
C SER A 53 2.22 -6.28 -6.73
N ALA A 54 3.14 -5.31 -6.78
CA ALA A 54 2.81 -3.91 -6.58
C ALA A 54 1.74 -3.41 -7.54
N ASP A 55 1.77 -3.83 -8.81
CA ASP A 55 0.78 -3.45 -9.81
C ASP A 55 -0.64 -3.89 -9.42
N ASP A 56 -0.79 -5.05 -8.79
CA ASP A 56 -2.07 -5.56 -8.29
C ASP A 56 -2.66 -4.64 -7.21
N VAL A 57 -1.78 -4.15 -6.31
CA VAL A 57 -2.14 -3.17 -5.27
C VAL A 57 -2.53 -1.82 -5.89
N ILE A 58 -1.76 -1.35 -6.86
CA ILE A 58 -1.99 -0.08 -7.56
C ILE A 58 -3.31 -0.10 -8.33
N GLU A 59 -3.58 -1.19 -9.05
CA GLU A 59 -4.83 -1.41 -9.78
C GLU A 59 -6.02 -1.44 -8.82
N ALA A 60 -5.90 -2.17 -7.71
CA ALA A 60 -6.95 -2.25 -6.69
C ALA A 60 -7.24 -0.92 -5.99
N LEU A 61 -6.24 -0.04 -5.87
CA LEU A 61 -6.38 1.32 -5.35
C LEU A 61 -6.86 2.34 -6.40
N GLY A 62 -6.88 1.96 -7.68
CA GLY A 62 -7.23 2.81 -8.81
C GLY A 62 -6.24 3.95 -9.05
N TRP A 63 -4.94 3.67 -8.93
CA TRP A 63 -3.85 4.65 -9.05
C TRP A 63 -3.18 4.68 -10.42
#